data_AF-K2GQN9-F1
#
_entry.id   AF-K2GQN9-F1
#
_cell.length_a   1.000
_cell.length_b   1.000
_cell.length_c   1.000
_cell.angle_alpha   90.00
_cell.angle_beta   90.00
_cell.angle_gamma   90.00
#
_symmetry.space_group_name_H-M   'P 1'
#
loop_
_entity.id
_entity.type
_entity.pdbx_description
1 polymer ?
#
loop_
_entity_poly.entity_id
_entity_poly.type
_entity_poly.pdbx_seq_one_letter_code
_entity_poly.pdbx_strand_id
1 'polypeptide(L)' 'MEGVWKWLKETVIPNVFFGSVQKIVLAVREFLQDVQQRREEVIDRLCVRL' A
#
# COMPACT_ATOMS: atom_id res chain seq x y z
N MET A 1 -13.64 -0.30 1.74
CA MET A 1 -12.32 -0.41 2.42
C MET A 1 -11.45 -1.57 1.89
N GLU A 2 -12.00 -2.59 1.19
CA GLU A 2 -11.20 -3.72 0.66
C GLU A 2 -10.16 -3.35 -0.41
N GLY A 3 -10.40 -2.30 -1.22
CA GLY A 3 -9.50 -1.94 -2.34
C GLY A 3 -8.08 -1.56 -1.88
N VAL A 4 -7.96 -0.72 -0.85
CA VAL A 4 -6.65 -0.31 -0.30
C VAL A 4 -5.94 -1.49 0.35
N TRP A 5 -6.68 -2.34 1.07
CA TRP A 5 -6.12 -3.53 1.71
C TRP A 5 -5.58 -4.55 0.70
N LYS A 6 -6.30 -4.76 -0.41
CA LYS A 6 -5.82 -5.60 -1.51
C LYS A 6 -4.58 -5.00 -2.17
N TRP A 7 -4.57 -3.70 -2.40
CA TRP A 7 -3.43 -3.02 -3.00
C TRP A 7 -2.17 -3.03 -2.10
N LEU A 8 -2.35 -2.84 -0.79
CA LEU A 8 -1.26 -3.02 0.19
C LEU A 8 -0.67 -4.43 0.08
N LYS A 9 -1.54 -5.45 0.09
CA LYS A 9 -1.10 -6.85 -0.04
C LYS A 9 -0.34 -7.07 -1.34
N GLU A 10 -0.82 -6.59 -2.48
CA GLU A 10 -0.15 -6.73 -3.79
C GLU A 10 1.16 -5.92 -3.90
N THR A 11 1.33 -4.86 -3.13
CA THR A 11 2.54 -4.01 -3.22
C THR A 11 3.61 -4.45 -2.24
N VAL A 12 3.21 -4.81 -1.02
CA VAL A 12 4.11 -5.08 0.11
C VAL A 12 4.50 -6.56 0.19
N ILE A 13 3.58 -7.49 -0.09
CA ILE A 13 3.81 -8.94 0.10
C ILE A 13 4.62 -9.57 -1.05
N PRO A 14 4.42 -9.25 -2.34
CA PRO A 14 5.16 -9.88 -3.43
C PRO A 14 6.63 -9.44 -3.52
N ASN A 15 6.97 -8.24 -3.02
CA ASN A 15 8.26 -7.62 -3.29
C ASN A 15 9.30 -7.75 -2.16
N VAL A 16 8.93 -8.29 -1.00
CA VAL A 16 9.83 -8.27 0.16
C VAL A 16 9.70 -9.54 1.01
N PHE A 17 10.79 -10.31 1.09
CA PHE A 17 10.93 -11.34 2.11
C PHE A 17 11.25 -10.65 3.45
N PHE A 18 10.23 -10.47 4.29
CA PHE A 18 10.40 -9.81 5.57
C PHE A 18 11.03 -10.75 6.60
N GLY A 19 12.36 -10.72 6.72
CA GLY A 19 13.07 -11.43 7.78
C GLY A 19 12.84 -10.88 9.20
N SER A 20 12.03 -9.82 9.36
CA SER A 20 11.65 -9.25 10.66
C SER A 20 10.37 -8.42 10.53
N VAL A 21 9.54 -8.46 11.58
CA VAL A 21 8.32 -7.65 11.72
C VAL A 21 8.60 -6.15 11.57
N GLN A 22 9.78 -5.67 12.00
CA GLN A 22 10.15 -4.26 11.86
C GLN A 22 10.25 -3.81 10.39
N LYS A 23 10.70 -4.70 9.49
CA LYS A 23 10.76 -4.39 8.05
C LYS A 23 9.36 -4.33 7.44
N ILE A 24 8.41 -5.14 7.93
CA ILE A 24 6.99 -5.07 7.53
C ILE A 24 6.43 -3.69 7.91
N VAL A 25 6.66 -3.27 9.16
CA VAL A 25 6.17 -1.99 9.65
C VAL A 25 6.75 -0.81 8.86
N LEU A 26 8.03 -0.88 8.48
CA LEU A 26 8.66 0.13 7.65
C LEU A 26 8.03 0.18 6.24
N ALA A 27 7.90 -0.96 5.57
CA ALA A 27 7.32 -1.02 4.23
C ALA A 27 5.85 -0.57 4.21
N VAL A 28 5.08 -0.88 5.25
CA VAL A 28 3.71 -0.37 5.42
C VAL A 28 3.71 1.15 5.60
N ARG A 29 4.65 1.72 6.37
CA ARG A 29 4.77 3.18 6.52
C ARG A 29 5.14 3.86 5.22
N GLU A 30 6.09 3.32 4.46
CA GLU A 30 6.50 3.84 3.15
C GLU A 30 5.34 3.80 2.16
N PHE A 31 4.59 2.69 2.12
CA PHE A 31 3.38 2.58 1.29
C PHE A 31 2.34 3.65 1.66
N LEU A 32 2.08 3.87 2.96
CA LEU A 32 1.13 4.88 3.39
C LEU A 32 1.59 6.31 3.05
N GLN A 33 2.90 6.57 3.09
CA GLN A 33 3.46 7.85 2.66
C GLN A 33 3.32 8.06 1.15
N ASP A 34 3.58 7.05 0.33
CA ASP A 34 3.39 7.10 -1.13
C ASP A 34 1.92 7.38 -1.48
N VAL A 35 1.00 6.67 -0.81
CA VAL A 35 -0.45 6.90 -0.95
C VAL A 35 -0.84 8.32 -0.55
N GLN A 36 -0.27 8.86 0.53
CA GLN A 36 -0.57 10.22 0.95
C GLN A 36 -0.03 11.29 -0.01
N GLN A 37 1.15 11.06 -0.59
CA GLN A 37 1.75 11.96 -1.58
C GLN A 37 0.96 11.96 -2.89
N ARG A 38 0.45 10.79 -3.29
CA ARG A 38 -0.33 10.59 -4.53
C ARG A 38 -1.82 10.54 -4.27
N ARG A 39 -2.29 11.27 -3.27
CA ARG A 39 -3.65 11.13 -2.73
C ARG A 39 -4.74 11.23 -3.80
N GLU A 40 -4.61 12.17 -4.73
CA GLU A 40 -5.58 12.38 -5.81
C GLU A 40 -5.60 11.23 -6.80
N GLU A 41 -4.43 10.75 -7.26
CA GLU A 41 -4.31 9.58 -8.13
C GLU A 41 -4.82 8.30 -7.44
N VAL A 42 -4.58 8.17 -6.13
CA VAL A 42 -5.08 7.03 -5.35
C VAL A 42 -6.59 7.07 -5.23
N ILE A 43 -7.16 8.25 -4.95
CA ILE A 43 -8.62 8.42 -4.91
C ILE A 43 -9.23 8.10 -6.27
N ASP A 44 -8.67 8.65 -7.36
CA ASP A 44 -9.12 8.36 -8.72
C ASP A 44 -9.06 6.87 -9.03
N ARG A 45 -7.92 6.22 -8.76
CA ARG A 45 -7.74 4.77 -8.95
C ARG A 45 -8.70 3.92 -8.11
N LEU A 46 -9.00 4.32 -6.88
CA LEU A 46 -9.92 3.61 -6.00
C LEU A 46 -11.38 3.84 -6.38
N CYS A 47 -11.73 5.03 -6.89
CA CYS A 47 -13.09 5.39 -7.32
C CYS A 47 -13.43 4.87 -8.72
N VAL A 48 -12.47 4.81 -9.64
CA VAL A 48 -12.65 4.31 -11.02
C VAL A 48 -12.72 2.77 -11.06
N ARG A 49 -12.18 2.08 -10.05
CA ARG A 49 -12.24 0.61 -9.93
C ARG A 49 -13.30 0.11 -8.92
N LEU A 50 -14.19 0.98 -8.48
CA LEU A 50 -15.33 0.66 -7.60
C LEU A 50 -16.59 0.41 -8.42
#